data_AF-A0A1Z9GWP7-F1
#
_entry.id   AF-A0A1Z9GWP7-F1
#
_cell.length_a   1.000
_cell.length_b   1.000
_cell.length_c   1.000
_cell.angle_alpha   90.00
_cell.angle_beta   90.00
_cell.angle_gamma   90.00
#
_symmetry.space_group_name_H-M   'P 1'
#
loop_
_entity.id
_entity.type
_entity.pdbx_description
1 polymer ?
#
loop_
_entity_poly.entity_id
_entity_poly.type
_entity_poly.pdbx_seq_one_letter_code
_entity_poly.pdbx_strand_id
1 'polypeptide(L)'
;MQKIRQGRYIKTIISDEKSHAVFHEVDNLDTKSIDQAEDNYEKTFITVREALSKNEQYCCDDKNDRLSLTQVVTDLLKQGGL
;
A
#
# COMPACT_ATOMS: atom_id res chain seq x y z
N MET A 1 -7.50 -18.32 -2.29
CA MET A 1 -7.60 -17.03 -1.55
C MET A 1 -6.39 -16.19 -1.91
N GLN A 2 -6.59 -15.11 -2.66
CA GLN A 2 -5.50 -14.19 -3.02
C GLN A 2 -5.65 -12.91 -2.20
N LYS A 3 -4.58 -12.52 -1.50
CA LYS A 3 -4.50 -11.25 -0.78
C LYS A 3 -3.74 -10.27 -1.66
N ILE A 4 -4.34 -9.14 -1.98
CA ILE A 4 -3.71 -8.08 -2.78
C ILE A 4 -3.82 -6.78 -1.96
N ARG A 5 -2.72 -6.13 -1.57
CA ARG A 5 -2.77 -4.85 -0.83
C ARG A 5 -2.89 -3.69 -1.83
N GLN A 6 -3.77 -2.74 -1.52
CA GLN A 6 -3.88 -1.45 -2.23
C GLN A 6 -4.06 -0.35 -1.18
N GLY A 7 -2.99 0.40 -0.92
CA GLY A 7 -3.00 1.45 0.10
C GLY A 7 -3.31 0.93 1.50
N ARG A 8 -4.02 1.70 2.32
CA ARG A 8 -4.29 1.51 3.76
C ARG A 8 -4.92 0.15 4.13
N TYR A 9 -5.48 -0.61 3.18
CA TYR A 9 -6.22 -1.84 3.47
C TYR A 9 -5.71 -3.09 2.72
N ILE A 10 -5.93 -4.26 3.34
CA ILE A 10 -5.66 -5.59 2.74
C ILE A 10 -6.92 -6.09 2.03
N LYS A 11 -6.87 -6.25 0.70
CA LYS A 11 -7.96 -6.90 -0.03
C LYS A 11 -7.94 -8.40 0.24
N THR A 12 -9.08 -8.94 0.69
CA THR A 12 -9.33 -10.39 0.72
C THR A 12 -10.30 -10.72 -0.40
N ILE A 13 -9.84 -11.47 -1.40
CA ILE A 13 -10.69 -11.93 -2.50
C ILE A 13 -11.29 -13.27 -2.09
N ILE A 14 -12.62 -13.30 -1.92
CA ILE A 14 -13.41 -14.52 -1.79
C ILE A 14 -14.04 -14.80 -3.15
N SER A 15 -13.66 -15.92 -3.75
CA SER A 15 -14.12 -16.36 -5.06
C SER A 15 -14.86 -17.68 -4.89
N ASP A 16 -16.11 -17.73 -5.33
CA ASP A 16 -16.92 -18.95 -5.42
C ASP A 16 -17.54 -19.06 -6.84
N GLU A 17 -17.94 -20.26 -7.27
CA GLU A 17 -18.22 -20.60 -8.69
C GLU A 17 -19.31 -19.76 -9.39
N LYS A 18 -20.11 -18.96 -8.66
CA LYS A 18 -21.27 -18.23 -9.21
C LYS A 18 -21.35 -16.72 -8.87
N SER A 19 -20.48 -16.18 -8.01
CA SER A 19 -20.55 -14.76 -7.67
C SER A 19 -19.24 -14.19 -7.12
N HIS A 20 -18.92 -12.98 -7.58
CA HIS A 20 -17.84 -12.16 -7.04
C HIS A 20 -18.45 -10.86 -6.48
N ALA A 21 -18.30 -10.64 -5.17
CA ALA A 21 -18.65 -9.36 -4.56
C ALA A 21 -17.40 -8.78 -3.88
N VAL A 22 -17.08 -7.52 -4.21
CA VAL A 22 -15.93 -6.82 -3.67
C VAL A 22 -16.36 -5.45 -3.19
N PHE A 23 -16.20 -5.18 -1.90
CA PHE A 23 -16.45 -3.86 -1.31
C PHE A 23 -15.13 -3.13 -1.06
N HIS A 24 -15.11 -1.84 -1.38
CA HIS A 24 -13.90 -1.03 -1.43
C HIS A 24 -14.13 0.37 -0.86
N GLU A 25 -13.25 0.77 0.05
CA GLU A 25 -12.85 2.17 0.18
C GLU A 25 -11.51 2.27 -0.57
N VAL A 26 -11.47 3.00 -1.69
CA VAL A 26 -10.26 3.12 -2.53
C VAL A 26 -9.54 4.41 -2.13
N ASP A 27 -8.43 4.29 -1.41
CA ASP A 27 -7.63 5.45 -0.96
C ASP A 27 -6.63 5.98 -2.00
N ASN A 28 -6.38 5.21 -3.07
CA ASN A 28 -5.46 5.52 -4.17
C ASN A 28 -4.02 5.83 -3.73
N LEU A 29 -3.54 5.31 -2.59
CA LEU A 29 -2.20 5.64 -2.08
C LEU A 29 -1.04 5.23 -3.00
N ASP A 30 -1.26 4.36 -3.98
CA ASP A 30 -0.26 4.02 -4.97
C ASP A 30 -0.06 5.12 -6.03
N THR A 31 -1.03 6.03 -6.20
CA THR A 31 -0.97 7.16 -7.16
C THR A 31 -1.11 8.54 -6.51
N LYS A 32 -1.62 8.62 -5.28
CA LYS A 32 -1.86 9.88 -4.54
C LYS A 32 -0.55 10.67 -4.38
N SER A 33 -0.59 11.99 -4.57
CA SER A 33 0.56 12.87 -4.28
C SER A 33 0.59 13.25 -2.80
N ILE A 34 1.75 13.73 -2.33
CA ILE A 34 1.90 14.16 -0.93
C ILE A 34 0.92 15.30 -0.56
N ASP A 35 0.57 16.16 -1.51
CA ASP A 35 -0.36 17.28 -1.33
C ASP A 35 -1.82 16.81 -1.17
N GLN A 36 -2.13 15.61 -1.68
CA GLN A 36 -3.44 14.98 -1.55
C GLN A 36 -3.56 14.13 -0.27
N ALA A 37 -2.51 14.08 0.56
CA ALA A 37 -2.50 13.26 1.76
C ALA A 37 -3.36 13.90 2.87
N GLU A 38 -4.30 13.13 3.42
CA GLU A 38 -5.28 13.61 4.40
C GLU A 38 -4.80 13.47 5.84
N ASP A 39 -3.90 12.52 6.11
CA ASP A 39 -3.37 12.27 7.44
C ASP A 39 -1.86 11.95 7.42
N ASN A 40 -1.26 11.85 8.61
CA ASN A 40 0.16 11.56 8.77
C ASN A 40 0.52 10.15 8.27
N TYR A 41 -0.42 9.20 8.28
CA TYR A 41 -0.18 7.86 7.77
C TYR A 41 -0.02 7.90 6.25
N GLU A 42 -0.95 8.56 5.54
CA GLU A 42 -0.87 8.73 4.09
C GLU A 42 0.41 9.47 3.68
N LYS A 43 0.78 10.54 4.40
CA LYS A 43 2.03 11.28 4.16
C LYS A 43 3.25 10.37 4.29
N THR A 44 3.29 9.56 5.35
CA THR A 44 4.39 8.62 5.60
C THR A 44 4.46 7.56 4.51
N PHE A 45 3.31 6.97 4.14
CA PHE A 45 3.22 6.00 3.07
C PHE A 45 3.75 6.55 1.75
N ILE A 46 3.26 7.72 1.33
CA ILE A 46 3.63 8.36 0.08
C ILE A 46 5.13 8.70 0.06
N THR A 47 5.67 9.17 1.18
CA THR A 47 7.11 9.47 1.32
C THR A 47 7.97 8.23 1.15
N VAL A 48 7.62 7.12 1.82
CA VAL A 48 8.36 5.86 1.73
C VAL A 48 8.24 5.27 0.32
N ARG A 49 7.04 5.30 -0.28
CA ARG A 49 6.80 4.88 -1.67
C ARG A 49 7.71 5.62 -2.65
N GLU A 50 7.78 6.95 -2.53
CA GLU A 50 8.61 7.77 -3.40
C GLU A 50 10.10 7.49 -3.20
N ALA A 51 10.54 7.34 -1.95
CA ALA A 51 11.92 7.00 -1.63
C ALA A 51 12.34 5.65 -2.26
N LEU A 52 11.50 4.62 -2.13
CA LEU A 52 11.73 3.31 -2.74
C LEU A 52 11.66 3.36 -4.27
N SER A 53 10.84 4.24 -4.85
CA SER A 53 10.73 4.37 -6.31
C SER A 53 11.94 5.04 -6.96
N LYS A 54 12.64 5.92 -6.23
CA LYS A 54 13.81 6.66 -6.70
C LYS A 54 15.11 5.90 -6.51
N ASN A 55 15.08 4.78 -5.79
CA ASN A 55 16.27 4.07 -5.37
C ASN A 55 16.27 2.64 -5.93
N GLU A 56 16.85 2.50 -7.12
CA GLU A 56 16.94 1.24 -7.87
C GLU A 56 17.72 0.15 -7.11
N GLN A 57 18.46 0.50 -6.05
CA GLN A 57 19.22 -0.45 -5.24
C GLN A 57 18.37 -1.43 -4.42
N TYR A 58 17.08 -1.16 -4.20
CA TYR A 58 16.26 -1.99 -3.31
C TYR A 58 15.75 -3.30 -3.95
N CYS A 59 16.16 -3.62 -5.19
CA CYS A 59 15.79 -4.85 -5.92
C CYS A 59 14.29 -5.20 -5.83
N CYS A 60 13.44 -4.18 -5.67
CA CYS A 60 11.99 -4.33 -5.66
C CYS A 60 11.53 -4.22 -7.11
N ASP A 61 11.82 -5.26 -7.90
CA ASP A 61 11.58 -5.28 -9.34
C ASP A 61 10.08 -5.22 -9.68
N ASP A 62 9.22 -5.68 -8.75
CA ASP A 62 7.77 -5.63 -8.91
C ASP A 62 7.13 -4.45 -8.13
N LYS A 63 6.20 -3.76 -8.80
CA LYS A 63 5.44 -2.64 -8.21
C LYS A 63 4.70 -3.07 -6.95
N ASN A 64 4.14 -4.28 -6.90
CA ASN A 64 3.37 -4.77 -5.75
C ASN A 64 4.28 -5.10 -4.57
N ASP A 65 5.49 -5.61 -4.81
CA ASP A 65 6.47 -5.84 -3.75
C ASP A 65 6.87 -4.53 -3.09
N ARG A 66 7.13 -3.50 -3.91
CA ARG A 66 7.43 -2.15 -3.41
C ARG A 66 6.30 -1.57 -2.57
N LEU A 67 5.05 -1.66 -3.03
CA LEU A 67 3.90 -1.16 -2.29
C LEU A 67 3.67 -1.95 -0.99
N SER A 68 3.88 -3.26 -1.02
CA SER A 68 3.78 -4.11 0.15
C SER A 68 4.83 -3.73 1.19
N LEU A 69 6.08 -3.51 0.77
CA LEU A 69 7.17 -3.06 1.63
C LEU A 69 6.90 -1.67 2.21
N THR A 70 6.49 -0.71 1.37
CA THR A 70 6.10 0.65 1.80
C THR A 70 5.13 0.56 2.97
N GLN A 71 4.16 -0.35 2.87
CA GLN A 71 3.16 -0.41 3.90
C GLN A 71 3.62 -1.08 5.18
N VAL A 72 4.40 -2.16 5.08
CA VAL A 72 4.99 -2.78 6.28
C VAL A 72 5.79 -1.73 7.05
N VAL A 73 6.59 -0.92 6.36
CA VAL A 73 7.37 0.17 6.98
C VAL A 73 6.44 1.22 7.61
N THR A 74 5.42 1.66 6.89
CA THR A 74 4.48 2.69 7.38
C THR A 74 3.68 2.20 8.59
N ASP A 75 3.23 0.94 8.57
CA ASP A 75 2.51 0.28 9.66
C ASP A 75 3.39 0.17 10.91
N LEU A 76 4.67 -0.21 10.75
CA LEU A 76 5.66 -0.28 11.85
C LEU A 76 5.92 1.10 12.47
N LEU A 77 6.11 2.13 11.64
CA LEU A 77 6.31 3.51 12.11
C LEU A 77 5.10 4.03 12.89
N LYS A 78 3.88 3.75 12.42
CA LYS A 78 2.65 4.14 13.13
C LYS A 78 2.51 3.49 14.51
N GLN A 79 2.97 2.24 14.64
CA GLN A 79 2.89 1.50 15.90
C GLN A 79 3.99 1.88 16.90
N GLY A 80 4.89 2.81 16.56
CA GLY A 80 6.05 3.17 17.38
C GLY A 80 7.10 2.07 17.42
N GLY A 81 7.17 1.22 16.39
CA GLY A 81 8.09 0.09 16.28
C GLY A 81 9.54 0.47 15.93
N LEU A 82 9.91 1.73 16.11
CA LEU A 82 11.26 2.29 15.94
C LEU A 82 11.51 3.35 17.02
#